data_AF-A0A2E3WY65-F1
#
_entry.id   AF-A0A2E3WY65-F1
#
_cell.length_a   1.000
_cell.length_b   1.000
_cell.length_c   1.000
_cell.angle_alpha   90.00
_cell.angle_beta   90.00
_cell.angle_gamma   90.00
#
_symmetry.space_group_name_H-M   'P 1'
#
loop_
_entity.id
_entity.type
_entity.pdbx_description
1 polymer ?
#
loop_
_entity_poly.entity_id
_entity_poly.type
_entity_poly.pdbx_seq_one_letter_code
_entity_poly.pdbx_strand_id
1 'polypeptide(L)'
;MGRVRQKSISPQIKKKRKLLRRGIVHDAISGRDFRELNLIYACEQCTYFDENSTSCILGHNAKNHLEERQLKTYYNTGRMALCRNLEID
;
A
#
# COMPACT_ATOMS: atom_id res chain seq x y z
N MET A 1 -24.85 22.75 58.87
CA MET A 1 -25.19 22.91 57.44
C MET A 1 -23.94 22.65 56.60
N GLY A 2 -23.75 21.45 56.03
CA GLY A 2 -22.60 21.12 55.19
C GLY A 2 -23.05 20.65 53.81
N ARG A 3 -22.76 21.41 52.74
CA ARG A 3 -23.11 21.03 51.36
C ARG A 3 -22.02 20.13 50.79
N VAL A 4 -22.35 18.86 50.56
CA VAL A 4 -21.49 17.91 49.85
C VAL A 4 -21.55 18.20 48.36
N ARG A 5 -20.43 18.63 47.76
CA ARG A 5 -20.28 18.82 46.31
C ARG A 5 -20.03 17.47 45.64
N GLN A 6 -21.03 16.95 44.93
CA GLN A 6 -20.86 15.80 44.05
C GLN A 6 -20.10 16.25 42.79
N LYS A 7 -18.90 15.71 42.56
CA LYS A 7 -18.16 15.86 41.31
C LYS A 7 -18.69 14.82 40.32
N SER A 8 -19.45 15.26 39.32
CA SER A 8 -19.83 14.48 38.16
C SER A 8 -18.59 14.20 37.30
N ILE A 9 -18.18 12.93 37.23
CA ILE A 9 -17.11 12.47 36.34
C ILE A 9 -17.76 12.03 35.04
N SER A 10 -17.73 12.90 34.04
CA SER A 10 -18.22 12.60 32.71
C SER A 10 -17.31 11.55 32.03
N PRO A 11 -17.85 10.47 31.44
CA PRO A 11 -17.03 9.46 30.77
C PRO A 11 -16.42 10.02 29.49
N GLN A 12 -15.09 10.13 29.46
CA GLN A 12 -14.33 10.55 28.28
C GLN A 12 -14.28 9.41 27.26
N ILE A 13 -15.10 9.50 26.20
CA ILE A 13 -15.12 8.52 25.09
C ILE A 13 -13.79 8.63 24.31
N LYS A 14 -12.89 7.66 24.51
CA LYS A 14 -11.61 7.59 23.77
C LYS A 14 -11.89 7.24 22.30
N LYS A 15 -11.71 8.21 21.38
CA LYS A 15 -11.78 7.96 19.93
C LYS A 15 -10.72 6.92 19.53
N LYS A 16 -11.17 5.77 18.98
CA LYS A 16 -10.27 4.78 18.36
C LYS A 16 -9.53 5.44 17.20
N ARG A 17 -8.20 5.54 17.29
CA ARG A 17 -7.36 5.98 16.16
C ARG A 17 -7.49 4.93 15.07
N LYS A 18 -8.00 5.30 13.88
CA LYS A 18 -7.93 4.43 12.71
C LYS A 18 -6.45 4.13 12.46
N LEU A 19 -6.08 2.84 12.48
CA LEU A 19 -4.77 2.41 12.01
C LEU A 19 -4.65 2.90 10.56
N LEU A 20 -3.65 3.74 10.30
CA LEU A 20 -3.28 4.09 8.93
C LEU A 20 -2.84 2.80 8.26
N ARG A 21 -3.61 2.34 7.26
CA ARG A 21 -3.21 1.19 6.45
C ARG A 21 -1.88 1.54 5.77
N ARG A 22 -0.95 0.60 5.76
CA ARG A 22 0.35 0.78 5.11
C ARG A 22 0.07 0.88 3.61
N GLY A 23 0.36 2.03 3.02
CA GLY A 23 0.25 2.21 1.58
C GLY A 23 1.39 1.52 0.83
N ILE A 24 1.32 1.57 -0.50
CA ILE A 24 2.32 1.00 -1.40
C ILE A 24 3.70 1.62 -1.14
N VAL A 25 4.70 0.78 -0.85
CA VAL A 25 6.08 1.23 -0.70
C VAL A 25 6.74 1.24 -2.06
N HIS A 26 7.44 2.33 -2.36
CA HIS A 26 8.21 2.47 -3.59
C HIS A 26 9.69 2.32 -3.26
N ASP A 27 10.28 1.22 -3.72
CA ASP A 27 11.70 0.95 -3.54
C ASP A 27 12.53 1.71 -4.56
N ALA A 28 13.70 2.18 -4.15
CA ALA A 28 14.67 2.76 -5.07
C ALA A 28 15.35 1.62 -5.84
N ILE A 29 15.32 1.69 -7.17
CA ILE A 29 15.94 0.67 -8.04
C ILE A 29 16.95 1.38 -8.94
N SER A 30 18.21 0.93 -8.92
CA SER A 30 19.21 1.52 -9.80
C SER A 30 18.90 1.18 -11.27
N GLY A 31 19.24 2.06 -12.21
CA GLY A 31 19.04 1.80 -13.64
C GLY A 31 19.88 0.64 -14.18
N ARG A 32 20.91 0.22 -13.44
CA ARG A 32 21.66 -1.00 -13.71
C ARG A 32 20.84 -2.23 -13.30
N ASP A 33 20.38 -2.25 -12.05
CA ASP A 33 19.59 -3.35 -11.50
C ASP A 33 18.30 -3.57 -12.28
N PHE A 34 17.63 -2.49 -12.68
CA PHE A 34 16.42 -2.56 -13.49
C PHE A 34 16.64 -3.31 -14.82
N ARG A 35 17.83 -3.16 -15.43
CA ARG A 35 18.18 -3.82 -16.69
C ARG A 35 18.75 -5.23 -16.51
N GLU A 36 19.49 -5.46 -15.43
CA GLU A 36 20.26 -6.70 -15.24
C GLU A 36 19.48 -7.77 -14.43
N LEU A 37 18.62 -7.36 -13.49
CA LEU A 37 18.04 -8.29 -12.52
C LEU A 37 16.73 -8.96 -12.96
N ASN A 38 16.18 -8.64 -14.14
CA ASN A 38 14.91 -9.19 -14.65
C ASN A 38 13.83 -9.27 -13.55
N LEU A 39 13.64 -8.16 -12.82
CA LEU A 39 12.73 -8.12 -11.68
C LEU A 39 11.28 -8.29 -12.15
N ILE A 40 10.49 -9.01 -11.35
CA ILE A 40 9.03 -9.04 -11.49
C ILE A 40 8.48 -7.83 -10.74
N TYR A 41 8.07 -6.80 -11.46
CA TYR A 41 7.60 -5.54 -10.89
C TYR A 41 6.19 -5.16 -11.32
N ALA A 42 5.66 -5.78 -12.36
CA ALA A 42 4.30 -5.60 -12.83
C ALA A 42 3.41 -6.81 -12.48
N CYS A 43 2.12 -6.56 -12.27
CA CYS A 43 1.13 -7.63 -12.15
C CYS A 43 1.07 -8.49 -13.42
N GLU A 44 1.23 -7.90 -14.60
CA GLU A 44 1.26 -8.62 -15.88
C GLU A 44 2.40 -9.64 -15.98
N GLN A 45 3.44 -9.49 -15.16
CA GLN A 45 4.56 -10.43 -15.07
C GLN A 45 4.34 -11.50 -13.98
N CYS A 46 3.24 -11.42 -13.23
CA CYS A 46 2.95 -12.26 -12.08
C CYS A 46 1.95 -13.37 -12.41
N THR A 47 2.20 -14.58 -11.94
CA THR A 47 1.31 -15.75 -12.13
C THR A 47 -0.06 -15.61 -11.46
N TYR A 48 -0.21 -14.68 -10.52
CA TYR A 48 -1.46 -14.43 -9.79
C TYR A 48 -2.32 -13.33 -10.43
N PHE A 49 -1.92 -12.81 -11.58
CA PHE A 49 -2.71 -11.82 -12.29
C PHE A 49 -3.64 -12.51 -13.28
N ASP A 50 -4.92 -12.14 -13.22
CA ASP A 50 -5.91 -12.51 -14.23
C ASP A 50 -6.06 -11.35 -15.21
N GLU A 51 -5.59 -11.57 -16.44
CA GLU A 51 -5.63 -10.60 -17.52
C GLU A 51 -7.08 -10.23 -17.89
N ASN A 52 -8.01 -11.19 -17.80
CA ASN A 52 -9.40 -10.98 -18.19
C ASN A 52 -10.12 -9.98 -17.27
N SER A 53 -9.94 -10.12 -15.95
CA SER A 53 -10.53 -9.22 -14.96
C SER A 53 -9.63 -8.04 -14.59
N THR A 54 -8.40 -7.99 -15.11
CA THR A 54 -7.37 -7.01 -14.73
C THR A 54 -7.23 -6.94 -13.20
N SER A 55 -7.18 -8.11 -12.56
CA SER A 55 -7.19 -8.21 -11.10
C SER A 55 -6.16 -9.22 -10.60
N CYS A 56 -5.72 -9.04 -9.36
CA CYS A 56 -4.87 -10.01 -8.70
C CYS A 56 -5.76 -11.03 -7.97
N ILE A 57 -5.53 -12.31 -8.21
CA ILE A 57 -6.24 -13.44 -7.58
C ILE A 57 -6.10 -13.41 -6.06
N LEU A 58 -5.02 -12.81 -5.54
CA LEU A 58 -4.81 -12.61 -4.10
C LEU A 58 -5.68 -11.50 -3.49
N GLY A 59 -6.49 -10.82 -4.29
CA GLY A 59 -7.38 -9.73 -3.85
C GLY A 59 -6.70 -8.36 -3.82
N HIS A 60 -5.50 -8.24 -4.38
CA HIS A 60 -4.74 -6.98 -4.44
C HIS A 60 -5.17 -6.10 -5.62
N ASN A 61 -5.02 -4.79 -5.46
CA ASN A 61 -5.33 -3.81 -6.50
C ASN A 61 -4.26 -3.78 -7.61
N ALA A 62 -4.51 -4.50 -8.69
CA ALA A 62 -3.61 -4.57 -9.84
C ALA A 62 -3.44 -3.23 -10.58
N LYS A 63 -4.37 -2.27 -10.49
CA LYS A 63 -4.34 -1.00 -11.24
C LYS A 63 -3.13 -0.12 -10.93
N ASN A 64 -2.56 -0.25 -9.73
CA ASN A 64 -1.37 0.49 -9.33
C ASN A 64 -0.07 -0.26 -9.70
N HIS A 65 -0.18 -1.52 -10.12
CA HIS A 65 0.92 -2.43 -10.39
C HIS A 65 0.98 -2.87 -11.87
N LEU A 66 0.24 -2.21 -12.78
CA LEU A 66 0.37 -2.44 -14.22
C LEU A 66 1.73 -1.93 -14.72
N GLU A 67 2.29 -2.60 -15.74
CA GLU A 67 3.62 -2.32 -16.27
C GLU A 67 3.76 -0.86 -16.70
N GLU A 68 2.81 -0.35 -17.49
CA GLU A 68 2.81 1.04 -17.97
C GLU A 68 2.95 2.03 -16.81
N ARG A 69 2.21 1.80 -15.72
CA ARG A 69 2.20 2.70 -14.57
C ARG A 69 3.46 2.59 -13.73
N GLN A 70 4.00 1.38 -13.60
CA GLN A 70 5.26 1.13 -12.89
C GLN A 70 6.42 1.78 -13.63
N LEU A 71 6.50 1.59 -14.95
CA LEU A 71 7.50 2.20 -15.81
C LEU A 71 7.41 3.73 -15.74
N LYS A 72 6.21 4.30 -15.86
CA LYS A 72 6.00 5.75 -15.73
C LYS A 72 6.48 6.28 -14.38
N THR A 73 6.16 5.58 -13.28
CA THR A 73 6.61 5.97 -11.94
C THR A 73 8.13 5.88 -11.82
N TYR A 74 8.72 4.81 -12.36
CA TYR A 74 10.15 4.57 -12.34
C TYR A 74 10.92 5.62 -13.14
N TYR A 75 10.51 5.93 -14.37
CA TYR A 75 11.16 6.96 -15.18
C TYR A 75 11.06 8.36 -14.56
N ASN A 76 9.99 8.65 -13.81
CA ASN A 76 9.82 9.94 -13.15
C ASN A 76 10.55 10.06 -11.81
N THR A 77 10.71 8.95 -11.07
CA THR A 77 11.15 9.00 -9.66
C THR A 77 12.38 8.16 -9.35
N GLY A 78 12.79 7.27 -10.26
CA GLY A 78 13.79 6.23 -10.00
C GLY A 78 13.32 5.16 -9.01
N ARG A 79 12.01 5.10 -8.71
CA ARG A 79 11.43 4.20 -7.73
C ARG A 79 10.28 3.40 -8.33
N MET A 80 10.07 2.21 -7.80
CA MET A 80 9.08 1.26 -8.31
C MET A 80 8.42 0.53 -7.14
N ALA A 81 7.14 0.21 -7.30
CA ALA A 81 6.42 -0.57 -6.30
C ALA A 81 6.59 -2.05 -6.58
N LEU A 82 7.29 -2.80 -5.74
CA LEU A 82 7.40 -4.25 -5.93
C LEU A 82 6.17 -4.94 -5.35
N CYS A 83 5.74 -6.04 -5.98
CA CYS A 83 4.63 -6.84 -5.46
C CYS A 83 5.09 -7.56 -4.18
N ARG A 84 4.88 -6.91 -3.04
CA ARG A 84 4.97 -7.52 -1.72
C ARG A 84 3.52 -7.81 -1.33
N ASN A 85 3.15 -9.07 -1.15
CA ASN A 85 1.80 -9.56 -0.77
C ASN A 85 1.16 -8.87 0.48
N LEU A 86 1.83 -7.86 1.06
CA LEU A 86 1.47 -7.12 2.26
C LEU A 86 1.30 -5.61 2.03
N GLU A 87 1.56 -5.09 0.83
CA GLU A 87 1.65 -3.63 0.57
C GLU A 87 0.62 -3.06 -0.40
N ILE A 88 -0.23 -3.91 -0.98
CA ILE A 88 -1.25 -3.49 -1.96
C ILE A 88 -2.60 -3.41 -1.23
N ASP A 89 -2.88 -2.25 -0.63
CA ASP A 89 -4.22 -1.81 -0.20
C ASP A 89 -4.95 -1.12 -1.36
#